data_AF-A0A1Q7QU46-F1
#
_entry.id   AF-A0A1Q7QU46-F1
#
_cell.length_a   1.000
_cell.length_b   1.000
_cell.length_c   1.000
_cell.angle_alpha   90.00
_cell.angle_beta   90.00
_cell.angle_gamma   90.00
#
_symmetry.space_group_name_H-M   'P 1'
#
loop_
_entity.id
_entity.type
_entity.pdbx_description
1 polymer ?
#
loop_
_entity_poly.entity_id
_entity_poly.type
_entity_poly.pdbx_seq_one_letter_code
_entity_poly.pdbx_strand_id
1 'polypeptide(L)'
;MPHIETTDLSFIADRVQPQTWTLFQVLRTRMRQMKGVTMKVQYEKHTREPIPAFYYGSRQLFHVHARGEEISATLHTDQKARTKIAEDQSIDWRARDQVKKRTWAAFTLRSSKDLVPFMELVRAKYDMINQEASGKQEEQRPVAF
;
A
#
# COMPACT_ATOMS: atom_id res chain seq x y z
N MET A 1 21.11 13.14 8.78
CA MET A 1 21.59 11.74 8.70
C MET A 1 21.41 11.27 7.27
N PRO A 2 22.38 10.59 6.65
CA PRO A 2 22.25 10.12 5.27
C PRO A 2 21.19 9.00 5.22
N HIS A 3 20.27 9.10 4.25
CA HIS A 3 19.31 8.03 3.96
C HIS A 3 20.07 6.84 3.38
N ILE A 4 20.30 5.81 4.20
CA ILE A 4 20.80 4.52 3.70
C ILE A 4 19.60 3.82 3.05
N GLU A 5 19.41 4.05 1.75
CA GLU A 5 18.48 3.28 0.93
C GLU A 5 19.14 1.92 0.63
N THR A 6 18.83 0.90 1.43
CA THR A 6 19.24 -0.48 1.14
C THR A 6 18.14 -1.21 0.37
N THR A 7 18.55 -2.06 -0.59
CA THR A 7 17.66 -3.01 -1.27
C THR A 7 17.72 -4.40 -0.63
N ASP A 8 18.52 -4.56 0.42
CA ASP A 8 18.65 -5.80 1.16
C ASP A 8 17.34 -6.10 1.90
N LEU A 9 16.77 -7.28 1.66
CA LEU A 9 15.55 -7.78 2.28
C LEU A 9 15.83 -8.97 3.21
N SER A 10 17.10 -9.30 3.45
CA SER A 10 17.54 -10.36 4.38
C SER A 10 16.87 -10.21 5.75
N PHE A 11 16.79 -8.97 6.24
CA PHE A 11 16.16 -8.65 7.53
C PHE A 11 14.68 -9.08 7.62
N ILE A 12 13.97 -9.20 6.51
CA ILE A 12 12.60 -9.72 6.49
C ILE A 12 12.63 -11.23 6.50
N ALA A 13 13.43 -11.82 5.60
CA ALA A 13 13.55 -13.27 5.45
C ALA A 13 13.90 -13.94 6.79
N ASP A 14 14.76 -13.30 7.59
CA ASP A 14 15.19 -13.80 8.90
C ASP A 14 14.11 -13.70 10.00
N ARG A 15 13.04 -12.92 9.79
CA ARG A 15 12.02 -12.59 10.80
C ARG A 15 10.67 -13.24 10.56
N VAL A 16 10.49 -13.88 9.42
CA VAL A 16 9.19 -14.38 8.97
C VAL A 16 9.24 -15.86 8.65
N GLN A 17 8.10 -16.52 8.76
CA GLN A 17 7.97 -17.89 8.29
C GLN A 17 8.04 -17.95 6.75
N PRO A 18 8.40 -19.11 6.16
CA PRO A 18 8.51 -19.27 4.71
C PRO A 18 7.24 -18.86 3.93
N GLN A 19 6.06 -19.08 4.52
CA GLN A 19 4.76 -18.72 3.92
C GLN A 19 4.58 -17.20 3.87
N THR A 20 4.92 -16.52 4.97
CA THR A 20 4.88 -15.06 5.07
C THR A 20 5.93 -14.40 4.17
N TRP A 21 7.12 -15.01 4.03
CA TRP A 21 8.11 -14.58 3.04
C TRP A 21 7.57 -14.70 1.62
N THR A 22 6.95 -15.84 1.29
CA THR A 22 6.32 -16.07 -0.01
C THR A 22 5.22 -15.03 -0.27
N LEU A 23 4.39 -14.73 0.73
CA LEU A 23 3.36 -13.70 0.65
C LEU A 23 3.96 -12.31 0.35
N PHE A 24 5.05 -11.97 1.03
CA PHE A 24 5.78 -10.72 0.78
C PHE A 24 6.36 -10.66 -0.63
N GLN A 25 6.93 -11.75 -1.16
CA GLN A 25 7.41 -11.81 -2.54
C GLN A 25 6.28 -11.64 -3.56
N VAL A 26 5.10 -12.23 -3.31
CA VAL A 26 3.91 -12.02 -4.16
C VAL A 26 3.48 -10.56 -4.15
N LEU A 27 3.38 -9.93 -2.97
CA LEU A 27 3.08 -8.51 -2.83
C LEU A 27 4.09 -7.65 -3.61
N ARG A 28 5.39 -7.87 -3.39
CA ARG A 28 6.48 -7.17 -4.08
C ARG A 28 6.41 -7.33 -5.59
N THR A 29 6.08 -8.51 -6.08
CA THR A 29 5.94 -8.79 -7.51
C THR A 29 4.77 -8.03 -8.12
N ARG A 30 3.60 -8.03 -7.45
CA ARG A 30 2.43 -7.25 -7.87
C ARG A 30 2.74 -5.75 -7.91
N MET A 31 3.46 -5.23 -6.92
CA MET A 31 3.85 -3.82 -6.91
C MET A 31 4.83 -3.47 -8.04
N ARG A 32 5.77 -4.36 -8.37
CA ARG A 32 6.71 -4.15 -9.49
C ARG A 32 6.03 -4.11 -10.86
N GLN A 33 4.87 -4.77 -11.01
CA GLN A 33 4.08 -4.72 -12.24
C GLN A 33 3.35 -3.38 -12.42
N MET A 34 3.22 -2.57 -11.36
CA MET A 34 2.62 -1.24 -11.44
C MET A 34 3.66 -0.23 -11.93
N LYS A 35 3.39 0.41 -13.08
CA LYS A 35 4.33 1.32 -13.74
C LYS A 35 4.71 2.48 -12.81
N GLY A 36 6.00 2.74 -12.67
CA GLY A 36 6.53 3.84 -11.85
C GLY A 36 6.47 3.61 -10.34
N VAL A 37 6.04 2.44 -9.89
CA VAL A 37 6.14 2.07 -8.47
C VAL A 37 7.56 1.63 -8.14
N THR A 38 8.11 2.20 -7.06
CA THR A 38 9.41 1.83 -6.51
C THR A 38 9.26 1.34 -5.07
N MET A 39 10.23 0.58 -4.60
CA MET A 39 10.31 0.11 -3.22
C MET A 39 11.60 0.63 -2.60
N LYS A 40 11.52 1.16 -1.39
CA LYS A 40 12.65 1.60 -0.59
C LYS A 40 12.57 0.96 0.78
N VAL A 41 13.70 0.57 1.35
CA VAL A 41 13.78 0.21 2.76
C VAL A 41 14.09 1.47 3.55
N GLN A 42 13.22 1.80 4.51
CA GLN A 42 13.40 2.94 5.40
C GLN A 42 13.44 2.46 6.85
N TYR A 43 14.21 3.15 7.70
CA TYR A 43 14.23 2.85 9.13
C TYR A 43 13.06 3.55 9.83
N GLU A 44 12.15 2.79 10.42
CA GLU A 44 11.04 3.36 11.17
C GLU A 44 11.42 3.56 12.64
N LYS A 45 11.37 4.82 13.10
CA LYS A 45 11.79 5.19 14.46
C LYS A 45 10.93 4.58 15.56
N HIS A 46 9.63 4.42 15.32
CA HIS A 46 8.68 3.94 16.33
C HIS A 46 8.90 2.46 16.66
N THR A 47 9.08 1.64 15.63
CA THR A 47 9.33 0.19 15.76
C THR A 47 10.81 -0.17 15.81
N ARG A 48 11.70 0.81 15.58
CA ARG A 48 13.16 0.67 15.58
C ARG A 48 13.65 -0.40 14.62
N GLU A 49 13.00 -0.54 13.47
CA GLU A 49 13.35 -1.54 12.47
C GLU A 49 13.36 -0.99 11.04
N PRO A 50 14.16 -1.59 10.14
CA PRO A 50 14.01 -1.38 8.71
C PRO A 50 12.65 -1.92 8.24
N ILE A 51 11.97 -1.16 7.39
CA ILE A 51 10.69 -1.53 6.79
C ILE A 51 10.69 -1.24 5.28
N PRO A 52 10.13 -2.13 4.45
CA PRO A 52 9.84 -1.82 3.07
C PRO A 52 8.67 -0.84 2.97
N ALA A 53 8.87 0.20 2.17
CA ALA A 53 7.84 1.14 1.77
C ALA A 53 7.79 1.24 0.24
N PHE A 54 6.57 1.32 -0.28
CA PHE A 54 6.30 1.39 -1.71
C PHE A 54 5.84 2.79 -2.07
N TYR A 55 6.36 3.32 -3.17
CA TYR A 55 6.15 4.70 -3.61
C TYR A 55 5.74 4.76 -5.06
N TYR A 56 4.94 5.75 -5.41
CA TYR A 56 4.73 6.19 -6.78
C TYR A 56 5.21 7.64 -6.89
N GLY A 57 6.30 7.85 -7.65
CA GLY A 57 7.07 9.10 -7.58
C GLY A 57 7.57 9.36 -6.15
N SER A 58 7.31 10.56 -5.63
CA SER A 58 7.65 10.94 -4.25
C SER A 58 6.59 10.55 -3.21
N ARG A 59 5.43 10.02 -3.64
CA ARG A 59 4.30 9.75 -2.75
C ARG A 59 4.31 8.29 -2.29
N GLN A 60 4.41 8.10 -0.99
CA GLN A 60 4.32 6.77 -0.38
C GLN A 60 2.92 6.21 -0.61
N LEU A 61 2.81 5.00 -1.16
CA LEU A 61 1.58 4.22 -1.25
C LEU A 61 1.29 3.57 0.10
N PHE A 62 2.18 2.71 0.57
CA PHE A 62 2.08 2.02 1.86
C PHE A 62 3.46 1.57 2.34
N HIS A 63 3.55 1.10 3.58
CA HIS A 63 4.71 0.39 4.10
C HIS A 63 4.28 -0.90 4.80
N VAL A 64 5.23 -1.79 5.07
CA VAL A 64 4.94 -3.07 5.71
C VAL A 64 5.87 -3.40 6.85
N HIS A 65 5.31 -4.03 7.88
CA HIS A 65 6.02 -4.76 8.93
C HIS A 65 5.74 -6.23 8.72
N ALA A 66 6.76 -7.02 8.41
CA ALA A 66 6.62 -8.46 8.23
C ALA A 66 7.28 -9.17 9.41
N ARG A 67 6.49 -9.91 10.20
CA ARG A 67 6.93 -10.56 11.45
C ARG A 67 6.21 -11.90 11.65
N GLY A 68 6.98 -12.96 11.90
CA GLY A 68 6.43 -14.28 12.17
C GLY A 68 5.51 -14.75 11.03
N GLU A 69 4.22 -14.87 11.33
CA GLU A 69 3.21 -15.44 10.44
C GLU A 69 2.44 -14.40 9.61
N GLU A 70 2.65 -13.10 9.85
CA GLU A 70 1.84 -12.07 9.21
C GLU A 70 2.64 -10.84 8.74
N ILE A 71 2.02 -10.12 7.80
CA ILE A 71 2.49 -8.83 7.33
C ILE A 71 1.45 -7.78 7.76
N SER A 72 1.85 -6.82 8.57
CA SER A 72 1.05 -5.62 8.83
C SER A 72 1.39 -4.56 7.78
N ALA A 73 0.44 -4.28 6.89
CA ALA A 73 0.59 -3.29 5.84
C ALA A 73 -0.17 -2.01 6.18
N THR A 74 0.53 -0.89 6.26
CA THR A 74 -0.07 0.40 6.61
C THR A 74 -0.21 1.28 5.38
N LEU A 75 -1.46 1.54 4.99
CA LEU A 75 -1.83 2.46 3.93
C LEU A 75 -2.03 3.86 4.51
N HIS A 76 -1.31 4.85 3.97
CA HIS A 76 -1.58 6.26 4.24
C HIS A 76 -2.65 6.77 3.29
N THR A 77 -3.67 7.46 3.76
CA THR A 77 -4.68 8.10 2.89
C THR A 77 -5.00 9.48 3.45
N ASP A 78 -4.76 10.51 2.64
CA ASP A 78 -5.22 11.86 2.98
C ASP A 78 -6.75 11.95 2.91
N GLN A 79 -7.32 13.07 3.36
CA GLN A 79 -8.78 13.23 3.40
C GLN A 79 -9.44 13.00 2.04
N LYS A 80 -8.84 13.51 0.96
CA LYS A 80 -9.36 13.36 -0.40
C LYS A 80 -9.37 11.90 -0.83
N ALA A 81 -8.27 11.19 -0.61
CA ALA A 81 -8.16 9.76 -0.88
C ALA A 81 -9.15 8.92 -0.07
N ARG A 82 -9.34 9.24 1.21
CA ARG A 82 -10.31 8.54 2.06
C ARG A 82 -11.74 8.69 1.56
N THR A 83 -12.15 9.91 1.19
CA THR A 83 -13.49 10.16 0.67
C THR A 83 -13.73 9.37 -0.61
N LYS A 84 -12.82 9.46 -1.59
CA LYS A 84 -12.96 8.72 -2.86
C LYS A 84 -13.01 7.19 -2.65
N ILE A 85 -12.11 6.65 -1.83
CA ILE A 85 -12.08 5.21 -1.53
C ILE A 85 -13.37 4.77 -0.81
N ALA A 86 -13.90 5.58 0.10
CA ALA A 86 -15.13 5.25 0.82
C ALA A 86 -16.36 5.19 -0.12
N GLU A 87 -16.37 6.00 -1.18
CA GLU A 87 -17.45 6.10 -2.16
C GLU A 87 -17.37 5.02 -3.26
N ASP A 88 -16.19 4.45 -3.51
CA ASP A 88 -15.95 3.43 -4.55
C ASP A 88 -16.59 2.08 -4.20
N GLN A 89 -17.77 1.79 -4.76
CA GLN A 89 -18.50 0.54 -4.51
C GLN A 89 -17.81 -0.72 -5.06
N SER A 90 -16.77 -0.58 -5.89
CA SER A 90 -16.01 -1.73 -6.40
C SER A 90 -15.05 -2.32 -5.38
N ILE A 91 -14.69 -1.57 -4.33
CA ILE A 91 -13.77 -1.99 -3.27
C ILE A 91 -14.54 -2.71 -2.16
N ASP A 92 -13.96 -3.80 -1.62
CA ASP A 92 -14.52 -4.50 -0.46
C ASP A 92 -14.91 -3.53 0.67
N TRP A 93 -16.15 -3.68 1.16
CA TRP A 93 -16.75 -2.73 2.09
C TRP A 93 -16.01 -2.67 3.44
N ARG A 94 -15.38 -3.77 3.89
CA ARG A 94 -14.61 -3.78 5.14
C ARG A 94 -13.33 -2.99 4.97
N ALA A 95 -12.68 -3.16 3.82
CA ALA A 95 -11.48 -2.41 3.46
C ALA A 95 -11.77 -0.89 3.40
N ARG A 96 -12.91 -0.52 2.79
CA ARG A 96 -13.38 0.87 2.75
C ARG A 96 -13.66 1.46 4.13
N ASP A 97 -14.40 0.73 4.97
CA ASP A 97 -14.74 1.18 6.33
C ASP A 97 -13.48 1.43 7.17
N GLN A 98 -12.47 0.57 7.01
CA GLN A 98 -11.19 0.71 7.70
C GLN A 98 -10.41 1.97 7.27
N VAL A 99 -10.36 2.27 5.97
CA VAL A 99 -9.73 3.49 5.44
C VAL A 99 -10.52 4.75 5.84
N LYS A 100 -11.85 4.71 5.80
CA LYS A 100 -12.71 5.84 6.15
C LYS A 100 -12.43 6.37 7.56
N LYS A 101 -12.09 5.48 8.50
CA LYS A 101 -11.90 5.81 9.92
C LYS A 101 -10.54 6.38 10.28
N ARG A 102 -9.49 6.16 9.47
CA ARG A 102 -8.10 6.44 9.87
C ARG A 102 -7.25 6.95 8.72
N THR A 103 -6.38 7.92 8.99
CA THR A 103 -5.40 8.43 8.00
C THR A 103 -4.35 7.37 7.70
N TRP A 104 -3.94 6.63 8.72
CA TRP A 104 -3.06 5.47 8.64
C TRP A 104 -3.87 4.22 8.97
N ALA A 105 -4.24 3.46 7.94
CA ALA A 105 -5.02 2.24 8.06
C ALA A 105 -4.10 1.03 7.94
N ALA A 106 -4.02 0.22 9.01
CA ALA A 106 -3.16 -0.96 9.08
C ALA A 106 -3.96 -2.24 8.80
N PHE A 107 -3.50 -3.05 7.85
CA PHE A 107 -4.13 -4.28 7.40
C PHE A 107 -3.24 -5.47 7.72
N THR A 108 -3.81 -6.52 8.32
CA THR A 108 -3.09 -7.77 8.57
C THR A 108 -3.24 -8.69 7.36
N LEU A 109 -2.12 -9.11 6.79
CA LEU A 109 -2.05 -9.99 5.63
C LEU A 109 -1.42 -11.31 6.07
N ARG A 110 -2.19 -12.40 6.01
CA ARG A 110 -1.73 -13.75 6.37
C ARG A 110 -1.69 -14.67 5.16
N SER A 111 -2.43 -14.33 4.12
CA SER A 111 -2.59 -15.15 2.93
C SER A 111 -2.85 -14.30 1.68
N SER A 112 -2.77 -14.95 0.51
CA SER A 112 -3.11 -14.32 -0.76
C SER A 112 -4.55 -13.81 -0.84
N LYS A 113 -5.47 -14.33 -0.01
CA LYS A 113 -6.86 -13.84 0.07
C LYS A 113 -6.92 -12.44 0.66
N ASP A 114 -6.08 -12.16 1.65
CA ASP A 114 -6.00 -10.83 2.30
C ASP A 114 -5.33 -9.80 1.37
N LEU A 115 -4.46 -10.26 0.47
CA LEU A 115 -3.81 -9.38 -0.51
C LEU A 115 -4.78 -8.77 -1.51
N VAL A 116 -5.88 -9.45 -1.87
CA VAL A 116 -6.80 -8.95 -2.89
C VAL A 116 -7.44 -7.61 -2.47
N PRO A 117 -8.19 -7.53 -1.36
CA PRO A 117 -8.82 -6.28 -0.94
C PRO A 117 -7.78 -5.20 -0.59
N PHE A 118 -6.62 -5.59 -0.05
CA PHE A 118 -5.54 -4.64 0.19
C PHE A 118 -5.00 -4.03 -1.11
N MET A 119 -4.81 -4.84 -2.16
CA MET A 119 -4.31 -4.37 -3.45
C MET A 119 -5.33 -3.49 -4.19
N GLU A 120 -6.63 -3.69 -3.98
CA GLU A 120 -7.68 -2.80 -4.50
C GLU A 120 -7.52 -1.38 -3.93
N LEU A 121 -7.32 -1.26 -2.61
CA LEU A 121 -7.05 0.03 -1.96
C LEU A 121 -5.77 0.71 -2.48
N VAL A 122 -4.71 -0.08 -2.65
CA VAL A 122 -3.43 0.42 -3.18
C VAL A 122 -3.59 0.91 -4.61
N ARG A 123 -4.36 0.20 -5.46
CA ARG A 123 -4.65 0.61 -6.84
C ARG A 123 -5.49 1.88 -6.87
N ALA A 124 -6.56 1.96 -6.10
CA ALA A 124 -7.39 3.16 -6.02
C ALA A 124 -6.55 4.39 -5.63
N LYS A 125 -5.68 4.26 -4.63
CA LYS A 125 -4.75 5.33 -4.26
C LYS A 125 -3.75 5.66 -5.38
N TYR A 126 -3.17 4.64 -6.01
CA TYR A 126 -2.23 4.84 -7.13
C TYR A 126 -2.88 5.61 -8.27
N ASP A 127 -4.10 5.22 -8.68
CA ASP A 127 -4.82 5.85 -9.79
C ASP A 127 -5.15 7.30 -9.48
N MET A 128 -5.54 7.60 -8.23
CA MET A 128 -5.75 8.99 -7.79
C MET A 128 -4.48 9.83 -7.91
N ILE A 129 -3.34 9.32 -7.44
CA ILE A 129 -2.06 10.04 -7.53
C ILE A 129 -1.67 10.25 -9.00
N ASN A 130 -1.87 9.23 -9.83
CA ASN A 130 -1.57 9.27 -11.26
C ASN A 130 -2.48 10.26 -12.02
N GLN A 131 -3.77 10.34 -11.69
CA GLN A 131 -4.69 11.34 -12.22
C GLN A 131 -4.25 12.76 -11.85
N GLU A 132 -3.89 12.98 -10.58
CA GLU A 132 -3.38 14.27 -10.10
C GLU A 132 -2.08 14.68 -10.80
N ALA A 133 -1.16 13.73 -11.00
CA ALA A 133 0.12 13.98 -11.67
C ALA A 133 -0.04 14.20 -13.19
N SER A 134 -1.03 13.58 -13.83
CA SER A 134 -1.28 13.71 -15.26
C SER A 134 -2.20 14.88 -15.63
N GLY A 135 -2.74 15.60 -14.64
CA GLY A 135 -3.66 16.71 -14.87
C GLY A 135 -5.00 16.31 -15.49
N LYS A 136 -5.28 15.01 -15.63
CA LYS A 136 -6.56 14.50 -16.12
C LYS A 136 -7.60 14.64 -15.01
N GLN A 137 -8.36 15.73 -15.04
CA GLN A 137 -9.61 15.82 -14.28
C GLN A 137 -10.56 14.72 -14.76
N GLU A 138 -11.26 14.06 -13.84
CA GLU A 138 -12.35 13.14 -14.16
C GLU A 138 -13.32 13.85 -15.11
N GLU A 139 -13.46 13.34 -16.34
CA GLU A 139 -14.57 13.71 -17.21
C GLU A 139 -15.86 13.43 -16.46
N GLN A 140 -16.55 14.50 -16.03
CA GLN A 140 -17.92 14.41 -15.56
C GLN A 140 -18.75 13.88 -16.73
N ARG A 141 -19.04 12.58 -16.73
CA ARG A 141 -20.03 12.04 -17.67
C ARG A 141 -21.35 12.75 -17.35
N PRO A 142 -22.01 13.40 -18.33
CA PRO A 142 -23.29 14.03 -18.07
C PRO A 142 -24.27 12.95 -17.63
N VAL A 143 -24.86 13.16 -16.45
CA VAL A 143 -26.04 12.42 -16.02
C VAL A 143 -27.15 12.89 -16.95
N ALA A 144 -27.60 12.01 -17.85
CA ALA A 144 -28.84 12.23 -18.58
C ALA A 144 -29.98 12.14 -17.56
N PHE A 145 -30.74 13.24 -17.43
CA PHE A 145 -32.01 13.28 -16.70
C PHE A 145 -33.12 12.66 -17.55
#